data_AF-A0A955Z9W6-F1
#
_entry.id   AF-A0A955Z9W6-F1
#
_cell.length_a   1.000
_cell.length_b   1.000
_cell.length_c   1.000
_cell.angle_alpha   90.00
_cell.angle_beta   90.00
_cell.angle_gamma   90.00
#
_symmetry.space_group_name_H-M   'P 1'
#
loop_
_entity.id
_entity.type
_entity.pdbx_description
1 polymer ?
#
loop_
_entity_poly.entity_id
_entity_poly.type
_entity_poly.pdbx_seq_one_letter_code
_entity_poly.pdbx_strand_id
1 'polypeptide(L)'
;MKLKLLASALVLGVGIAAAPGCAVDSGAADDGDSAGEAEKSSTSEAALHQYAADLAGAFHGDFHAGTQLPAFDGIVFKADGTFFADANTGIVCVRAPCPSQARISGRFFATRSYLYLYNVGGDLSNGVGGLRGWYRYTHSKGHKLSLERPWKNGWQQSLAPEVSYCSAPKDCDAQGLIHVMCVGQWTCGAENTCAYSCGVPTQEIWPANATKLVANNAGGGFTPPPPPGSNCAIGRAKYSLDVATNELAWEECSFIDWNTPLTLKTGTKVLSAAEKAKVDAAMGEVSIAQHQVCGADKPFMTLEVTSPAGTKKYTDSFYSCMGAGPFVDNIDGVFSTFRSVAH
;
A
#
# COMPACT_ATOMS: atom_id res chain seq x y z
N MET A 1 16.24 -7.21 -48.49
CA MET A 1 16.22 -5.76 -48.69
C MET A 1 17.15 -5.12 -47.67
N LYS A 2 18.21 -4.45 -48.14
CA LYS A 2 19.21 -3.75 -47.32
C LYS A 2 18.76 -2.29 -47.20
N LEU A 3 18.64 -1.75 -45.98
CA LEU A 3 18.52 -0.30 -45.80
C LEU A 3 19.57 0.19 -44.80
N LYS A 4 20.28 1.23 -45.25
CA LYS A 4 21.55 1.76 -44.76
C LYS A 4 21.36 2.73 -43.59
N LEU A 5 22.35 2.74 -42.70
CA LEU A 5 22.69 3.84 -41.78
C LEU A 5 22.79 5.18 -42.51
N LEU A 6 22.35 6.25 -41.85
CA LEU A 6 22.89 7.60 -42.01
C LEU A 6 22.90 8.30 -40.64
N ALA A 7 24.10 8.49 -40.09
CA ALA A 7 24.38 9.38 -38.99
C ALA A 7 24.58 10.80 -39.54
N SER A 8 23.96 11.80 -38.92
CA SER A 8 24.24 13.22 -39.19
C SER A 8 24.67 13.88 -37.88
N ALA A 9 25.95 14.21 -37.81
CA ALA A 9 26.54 15.06 -36.80
C ALA A 9 26.37 16.52 -37.25
N LEU A 10 25.70 17.33 -36.44
CA LEU A 10 25.65 18.78 -36.61
C LEU A 10 26.34 19.42 -35.40
N VAL A 11 27.54 19.94 -35.63
CA VAL A 11 28.27 20.80 -34.71
C VAL A 11 27.82 22.23 -34.98
N LEU A 12 27.23 22.89 -33.98
CA LEU A 12 26.96 24.33 -34.01
C LEU A 12 27.45 24.93 -32.70
N GLY A 13 28.63 25.54 -32.77
CA GLY A 13 29.15 26.40 -31.73
C GLY A 13 28.42 27.74 -31.77
N VAL A 14 27.99 28.19 -30.59
CA VAL A 14 27.51 29.56 -30.37
C VAL A 14 28.28 30.11 -29.18
N GLY A 15 29.08 31.14 -29.43
CA GLY A 15 29.76 31.92 -28.40
C GLY A 15 28.76 32.76 -27.62
N ILE A 16 28.99 32.87 -26.31
CA ILE A 16 28.25 33.78 -25.44
C ILE A 16 29.22 34.85 -24.94
N ALA A 17 28.85 36.09 -25.24
CA ALA A 17 29.49 37.31 -24.81
C ALA A 17 29.32 37.51 -23.29
N ALA A 18 30.39 37.95 -22.64
CA ALA A 18 30.37 38.39 -21.25
C ALA A 18 29.69 39.77 -21.14
N ALA A 19 28.69 39.88 -20.27
CA ALA A 19 28.15 41.14 -19.79
C ALA A 19 28.44 41.25 -18.28
N PRO A 20 28.83 42.43 -17.75
CA PRO A 20 29.04 42.61 -16.33
C PRO A 20 27.76 43.05 -15.62
N GLY A 21 27.52 42.49 -14.43
CA GLY A 21 26.83 43.19 -13.35
C GLY A 21 25.31 42.99 -13.25
N CYS A 22 24.92 42.08 -12.35
CA CYS A 22 23.89 42.32 -11.33
C CYS A 22 24.30 41.50 -10.10
N ALA A 23 24.57 42.19 -8.99
CA ALA A 23 24.90 41.60 -7.71
C ALA A 23 23.66 40.87 -7.17
N VAL A 24 23.68 39.54 -7.19
CA VAL A 24 22.81 38.73 -6.33
C VAL A 24 23.41 38.80 -4.94
N ASP A 25 22.67 39.41 -4.03
CA ASP A 25 22.91 39.36 -2.60
C ASP A 25 22.58 37.94 -2.12
N SER A 26 23.48 37.00 -2.41
CA SER A 26 23.46 35.67 -1.83
C SER A 26 23.93 35.82 -0.39
N GLY A 27 22.97 36.00 0.52
CA GLY A 27 23.16 35.69 1.93
C GLY A 27 23.48 34.21 2.07
N ALA A 28 24.71 33.85 1.71
CA ALA A 28 25.30 32.57 2.01
C ALA A 28 25.35 32.49 3.53
N ALA A 29 24.48 31.67 4.09
CA ALA A 29 24.77 31.05 5.36
C ALA A 29 26.15 30.41 5.18
N ASP A 30 27.15 30.98 5.84
CA ASP A 30 28.51 30.48 5.92
C ASP A 30 28.44 29.15 6.66
N ASP A 31 28.09 28.09 5.94
CA ASP A 31 27.96 26.72 6.41
C ASP A 31 29.39 26.19 6.63
N GLY A 32 30.01 26.65 7.71
CA GLY A 32 31.38 26.37 8.10
C GLY A 32 31.61 24.90 8.44
N ASP A 33 31.78 24.06 7.41
CA ASP A 33 32.32 22.72 7.58
C ASP A 33 33.18 22.28 6.39
N SER A 34 34.35 22.90 6.27
CA SER A 34 35.37 22.59 5.27
C SER A 34 35.87 21.14 5.32
N ALA A 35 35.66 20.44 6.45
CA ALA A 35 36.13 19.08 6.66
C ALA A 35 35.36 18.05 5.82
N GLY A 36 34.03 18.17 5.74
CA GLY A 36 33.21 17.28 4.91
C GLY A 36 33.51 17.43 3.42
N GLU A 37 33.62 18.68 2.93
CA GLU A 37 33.97 18.97 1.53
C GLU A 37 35.38 18.50 1.17
N ALA A 38 36.35 18.65 2.08
CA ALA A 38 37.70 18.13 1.88
C ALA A 38 37.71 16.60 1.77
N GLU A 39 36.99 15.90 2.65
CA GLU A 39 36.88 14.43 2.57
C GLU A 39 36.16 13.99 1.29
N LYS A 40 35.08 14.66 0.90
CA LYS A 40 34.38 14.39 -0.36
C LYS A 40 35.29 14.53 -1.58
N SER A 41 36.03 15.64 -1.67
CA SER A 41 36.92 15.91 -2.81
C SER A 41 38.07 14.89 -2.95
N SER A 42 38.46 14.25 -1.85
CA SER A 42 39.50 13.23 -1.81
C SER A 42 38.95 11.80 -1.90
N THR A 43 37.63 11.63 -1.84
CA THR A 43 36.96 10.33 -1.95
C THR A 43 36.57 10.05 -3.39
N SER A 44 36.90 8.86 -3.89
CA SER A 44 36.51 8.46 -5.25
C SER A 44 34.99 8.29 -5.37
N GLU A 45 34.44 8.51 -6.55
CA GLU A 45 33.01 8.33 -6.83
C GLU A 45 32.54 6.91 -6.49
N ALA A 46 33.34 5.89 -6.80
CA ALA A 46 33.07 4.50 -6.43
C ALA A 46 32.98 4.30 -4.90
N ALA A 47 33.84 4.97 -4.12
CA ALA A 47 33.78 4.91 -2.67
C ALA A 47 32.54 5.63 -2.11
N LEU A 48 32.17 6.79 -2.67
CA LEU A 48 30.92 7.49 -2.31
C LEU A 48 29.68 6.60 -2.54
N HIS A 49 29.64 5.89 -3.67
CA HIS A 49 28.57 4.92 -3.95
C HIS A 49 28.56 3.76 -2.95
N GLN A 50 29.72 3.22 -2.59
CA GLN A 50 29.81 2.14 -1.61
C GLN A 50 29.32 2.61 -0.23
N TYR A 51 29.74 3.78 0.25
CA TYR A 51 29.28 4.30 1.53
C TYR A 51 27.78 4.60 1.56
N ALA A 52 27.22 5.08 0.44
CA ALA A 52 25.78 5.26 0.31
C ALA A 52 25.04 3.90 0.36
N ALA A 53 25.56 2.87 -0.30
CA ALA A 53 25.01 1.52 -0.24
C ALA A 53 25.10 0.92 1.18
N ASP A 54 26.19 1.15 1.90
CA ASP A 54 26.38 0.68 3.28
C ASP A 54 25.43 1.36 4.29
N LEU A 55 24.92 2.55 3.95
CA LEU A 55 23.92 3.28 4.73
C LEU A 55 22.48 2.99 4.31
N ALA A 56 22.26 2.28 3.20
CA ALA A 56 20.92 2.01 2.70
C ALA A 56 20.11 1.23 3.76
N GLY A 57 18.94 1.76 4.10
CA GLY A 57 18.14 1.24 5.20
C GLY A 57 17.14 2.27 5.74
N ALA A 58 16.29 1.81 6.65
CA ALA A 58 15.37 2.65 7.40
C ALA A 58 15.87 2.83 8.84
N PHE A 59 15.72 4.03 9.38
CA PHE A 59 16.12 4.36 10.73
C PHE A 59 15.04 5.21 11.41
N HIS A 60 14.69 4.87 12.65
CA HIS A 60 13.72 5.59 13.48
C HIS A 60 14.43 6.42 14.55
N GLY A 61 13.97 7.64 14.78
CA GLY A 61 14.55 8.56 15.77
C GLY A 61 14.33 8.08 17.20
N ASP A 62 15.40 7.98 17.99
CA ASP A 62 15.34 7.67 19.42
C ASP A 62 15.11 8.97 20.23
N PHE A 63 13.83 9.31 20.47
CA PHE A 63 13.46 10.51 21.22
C PHE A 63 13.54 10.27 22.73
N HIS A 64 14.38 11.06 23.38
CA HIS A 64 14.50 11.10 24.82
C HIS A 64 14.30 12.54 25.33
N ALA A 65 14.07 12.68 26.63
CA ALA A 65 14.03 13.99 27.26
C ALA A 65 15.37 14.71 27.02
N GLY A 66 15.34 15.80 26.23
CA GLY A 66 16.54 16.55 25.84
C GLY A 66 16.89 16.50 24.34
N THR A 67 16.18 15.72 23.52
CA THR A 67 16.37 15.75 22.06
C THR A 67 16.14 17.18 21.52
N GLN A 68 17.14 17.73 20.85
CA GLN A 68 17.07 19.09 20.30
C GLN A 68 16.27 19.11 19.00
N LEU A 69 15.22 19.94 18.94
CA LEU A 69 14.37 20.10 17.76
C LEU A 69 14.93 21.18 16.80
N PRO A 70 14.70 21.07 15.49
CA PRO A 70 14.03 19.95 14.81
C PRO A 70 14.89 18.67 14.82
N ALA A 71 14.24 17.51 14.75
CA ALA A 71 14.87 16.19 14.77
C ALA A 71 14.13 15.22 13.83
N PHE A 72 14.81 14.16 13.39
CA PHE A 72 14.22 13.14 12.52
C PHE A 72 13.31 12.19 13.31
N ASP A 73 12.04 12.10 12.94
CA ASP A 73 11.15 11.01 13.39
C ASP A 73 11.57 9.69 12.75
N GLY A 74 11.98 9.76 11.48
CA GLY A 74 12.66 8.67 10.80
C GLY A 74 13.29 9.12 9.50
N ILE A 75 14.25 8.34 9.01
CA ILE A 75 14.97 8.60 7.78
C ILE A 75 15.21 7.29 7.04
N VAL A 76 15.02 7.33 5.72
CA VAL A 76 15.21 6.20 4.83
C VAL A 76 16.23 6.58 3.76
N PHE A 77 17.31 5.82 3.71
CA PHE A 77 18.35 5.94 2.68
C PHE A 77 18.15 4.84 1.64
N LYS A 78 18.06 5.23 0.37
CA LYS A 78 18.02 4.30 -0.76
C LYS A 78 19.41 4.13 -1.34
N ALA A 79 19.70 2.94 -1.87
CA ALA A 79 21.01 2.61 -2.44
C ALA A 79 21.38 3.46 -3.68
N ASP A 80 20.41 4.14 -4.30
CA ASP A 80 20.60 5.07 -5.42
C ASP A 80 21.07 6.47 -5.00
N GLY A 81 21.28 6.69 -3.70
CA GLY A 81 21.69 7.98 -3.13
C GLY A 81 20.53 8.96 -2.94
N THR A 82 19.27 8.51 -3.00
CA THR A 82 18.11 9.31 -2.60
C THR A 82 17.71 9.01 -1.16
N PHE A 83 17.06 9.97 -0.51
CA PHE A 83 16.51 9.78 0.82
C PHE A 83 15.17 10.49 0.99
N PHE A 84 14.40 10.04 1.97
CA PHE A 84 13.37 10.86 2.60
C PHE A 84 13.50 10.76 4.11
N ALA A 85 13.03 11.79 4.81
CA ALA A 85 12.95 11.81 6.25
C ALA A 85 11.67 12.50 6.69
N ASP A 86 11.03 11.95 7.70
CA ASP A 86 9.99 12.64 8.46
C ASP A 86 10.67 13.30 9.65
N ALA A 87 10.35 14.57 9.86
CA ALA A 87 10.99 15.38 10.87
C ALA A 87 9.97 16.04 11.79
N ASN A 88 10.21 15.93 13.08
CA ASN A 88 9.53 16.71 14.09
C ASN A 88 10.11 18.12 14.10
N THR A 89 9.29 19.10 13.75
CA THR A 89 9.71 20.50 13.67
C THR A 89 9.80 21.16 15.06
N GLY A 90 9.19 20.54 16.07
CA GLY A 90 8.98 21.12 17.40
C GLY A 90 7.96 22.24 17.46
N ILE A 91 7.28 22.54 16.35
CA ILE A 91 6.22 23.55 16.32
C ILE A 91 4.97 22.95 16.94
N VAL A 92 4.56 23.49 18.09
CA VAL A 92 3.29 23.16 18.75
C VAL A 92 2.40 24.39 18.67
N CYS A 93 1.21 24.28 18.08
CA CYS A 93 0.24 25.36 18.05
C CYS A 93 -1.07 24.97 18.73
N VAL A 94 -1.77 26.00 19.21
CA VAL A 94 -3.01 25.87 20.01
C VAL A 94 -4.19 25.38 19.16
N ARG A 95 -4.15 25.61 17.85
CA ARG A 95 -5.21 25.20 16.89
C ARG A 95 -4.57 24.58 15.65
N ALA A 96 -5.16 23.49 15.19
CA ALA A 96 -4.79 22.82 13.95
C ALA A 96 -5.20 23.65 12.70
N PRO A 97 -4.53 23.48 11.55
CA PRO A 97 -3.40 22.58 11.30
C PRO A 97 -2.07 23.13 11.84
N CYS A 98 -1.29 22.26 12.50
CA CYS A 98 0.05 22.58 12.97
C CYS A 98 1.10 21.87 12.12
N PRO A 99 2.13 22.57 11.63
CA PRO A 99 3.25 21.95 10.92
C PRO A 99 4.23 21.32 11.92
N SER A 100 3.74 20.52 12.87
CA SER A 100 4.56 19.82 13.88
C SER A 100 5.43 18.73 13.26
N GLN A 101 5.04 18.27 12.07
CA GLN A 101 5.81 17.36 11.24
C GLN A 101 6.00 17.94 9.85
N ALA A 102 7.15 17.64 9.27
CA ALA A 102 7.42 17.94 7.87
C ALA A 102 8.24 16.79 7.27
N ARG A 103 7.87 16.39 6.06
CA ARG A 103 8.65 15.46 5.27
C ARG A 103 9.67 16.24 4.43
N ILE A 104 10.91 15.79 4.46
CA ILE A 104 11.95 16.23 3.54
C ILE A 104 12.36 15.06 2.66
N SER A 105 12.58 15.32 1.38
CA SER A 105 13.14 14.36 0.45
C SER A 105 14.33 15.00 -0.26
N GLY A 106 15.23 14.17 -0.75
CA GLY A 106 16.50 14.68 -1.20
C GLY A 106 17.41 13.62 -1.81
N ARG A 107 18.64 14.04 -2.01
CA ARG A 107 19.75 13.15 -2.27
C ARG A 107 20.76 13.26 -1.14
N PHE A 108 21.50 12.19 -0.96
CA PHE A 108 22.59 12.16 -0.02
C PHE A 108 23.81 11.57 -0.69
N PHE A 109 24.96 11.85 -0.10
CA PHE A 109 26.14 11.05 -0.28
C PHE A 109 26.82 10.92 1.06
N ALA A 110 27.59 9.86 1.21
CA ALA A 110 28.33 9.58 2.42
C ALA A 110 29.80 9.35 2.08
N THR A 111 30.66 9.81 2.97
CA THR A 111 32.08 9.48 3.00
C THR A 111 32.31 8.47 4.14
N ARG A 112 33.56 8.28 4.56
CA ARG A 112 33.85 7.39 5.69
C ARG A 112 33.29 7.93 7.01
N SER A 113 33.25 9.24 7.18
CA SER A 113 32.90 9.88 8.45
C SER A 113 31.81 10.93 8.36
N TYR A 114 31.42 11.34 7.15
CA TYR A 114 30.43 12.38 6.94
C TYR A 114 29.28 11.94 6.06
N LEU A 115 28.09 12.42 6.41
CA LEU A 115 26.86 12.30 5.63
C LEU A 115 26.45 13.72 5.24
N TYR A 116 26.17 13.93 3.96
CA TYR A 116 25.62 15.20 3.48
C TYR A 116 24.21 14.99 2.97
N LEU A 117 23.24 15.73 3.53
CA LEU A 117 21.86 15.74 3.07
C LEU A 117 21.57 17.00 2.28
N TYR A 118 21.19 16.85 1.01
CA TYR A 118 20.76 17.97 0.18
C TYR A 118 19.40 17.72 -0.45
N ASN A 119 18.61 18.78 -0.54
CA ASN A 119 17.26 18.71 -1.06
C ASN A 119 17.28 18.81 -2.61
N VAL A 120 16.42 18.06 -3.29
CA VAL A 120 16.23 18.15 -4.76
C VAL A 120 14.99 18.99 -5.15
N GLY A 121 14.32 19.62 -4.19
CA GLY A 121 13.18 20.50 -4.41
C GLY A 121 12.21 20.50 -3.22
N GLY A 122 11.62 21.65 -2.89
CA GLY A 122 10.62 21.79 -1.84
C GLY A 122 10.74 23.11 -1.08
N ASP A 123 9.62 23.59 -0.54
CA ASP A 123 9.61 24.77 0.32
C ASP A 123 10.23 24.44 1.69
N LEU A 124 11.27 25.20 2.03
CA LEU A 124 12.08 25.03 3.24
C LEU A 124 11.58 25.91 4.38
N SER A 125 10.50 26.66 4.15
CA SER A 125 9.86 27.56 5.12
C SER A 125 9.30 26.83 6.35
N ASN A 126 9.13 25.50 6.29
CA ASN A 126 8.48 24.68 7.32
C ASN A 126 9.36 24.31 8.53
N GLY A 127 10.39 25.10 8.86
CA GLY A 127 11.24 24.88 10.05
C GLY A 127 12.21 23.69 9.97
N VAL A 128 12.15 22.88 8.92
CA VAL A 128 13.08 21.75 8.66
C VAL A 128 14.30 22.15 7.84
N GLY A 129 14.40 23.41 7.39
CA GLY A 129 15.55 23.90 6.63
C GLY A 129 16.88 23.66 7.35
N GLY A 130 16.83 23.65 8.69
CA GLY A 130 17.93 23.28 9.56
C GLY A 130 18.46 21.88 9.26
N LEU A 131 17.62 20.86 9.06
CA LEU A 131 17.94 19.42 8.94
C LEU A 131 18.77 19.00 7.70
N ARG A 132 19.34 19.96 6.98
CA ARG A 132 20.23 19.72 5.83
C ARG A 132 21.68 19.99 6.21
N GLY A 133 22.57 19.62 5.29
CA GLY A 133 23.99 19.91 5.40
C GLY A 133 24.81 18.71 5.85
N TRP A 134 25.99 19.01 6.37
CA TRP A 134 26.98 18.05 6.82
C TRP A 134 26.68 17.53 8.22
N TYR A 135 26.79 16.22 8.36
CA TYR A 135 26.74 15.50 9.62
C TYR A 135 27.98 14.63 9.76
N ARG A 136 28.61 14.66 10.92
CA ARG A 136 29.42 13.52 11.34
C ARG A 136 28.48 12.38 11.63
N TYR A 137 28.78 11.20 11.12
CA TYR A 137 27.97 10.04 11.40
C TYR A 137 28.80 8.87 11.91
N THR A 138 28.17 8.07 12.77
CA THR A 138 28.66 6.73 13.09
C THR A 138 27.56 5.74 12.76
N HIS A 139 27.92 4.70 12.02
CA HIS A 139 27.04 3.60 11.69
C HIS A 139 27.70 2.30 12.18
N SER A 140 27.20 1.75 13.29
CA SER A 140 27.56 0.40 13.69
C SER A 140 26.74 -0.57 12.87
N LYS A 141 27.40 -1.48 12.13
CA LYS A 141 26.73 -2.47 11.28
C LYS A 141 25.57 -3.15 12.02
N GLY A 142 24.34 -2.79 11.66
CA GLY A 142 23.11 -3.42 12.12
C GLY A 142 22.47 -2.86 13.40
N HIS A 143 22.93 -1.75 13.99
CA HIS A 143 22.41 -1.36 15.32
C HIS A 143 22.09 0.11 15.55
N LYS A 144 22.84 1.08 15.02
CA LYS A 144 22.56 2.49 15.34
C LYS A 144 23.21 3.44 14.33
N LEU A 145 22.44 4.40 13.86
CA LEU A 145 22.95 5.58 13.15
C LEU A 145 22.97 6.75 14.12
N SER A 146 24.16 7.31 14.39
CA SER A 146 24.25 8.55 15.16
C SER A 146 24.68 9.68 14.25
N LEU A 147 23.97 10.80 14.29
CA LEU A 147 24.22 12.00 13.51
C LEU A 147 24.61 13.14 14.46
N GLU A 148 25.68 13.85 14.15
CA GLU A 148 26.15 15.02 14.90
C GLU A 148 26.42 16.17 13.93
N ARG A 149 26.00 17.37 14.29
CA ARG A 149 26.33 18.58 13.51
C ARG A 149 27.58 19.24 14.08
N PRO A 150 28.69 19.26 13.33
CA PRO A 150 29.94 19.80 13.86
C PRO A 150 29.91 21.33 14.09
N TRP A 151 29.10 22.07 13.34
CA TRP A 151 29.00 23.54 13.45
C TRP A 151 27.91 24.02 14.41
N LYS A 152 27.01 23.14 14.85
CA LYS A 152 25.91 23.49 15.76
C LYS A 152 26.11 22.82 17.10
N ASN A 153 26.71 23.55 18.03
CA ASN A 153 27.02 23.09 19.39
C ASN A 153 25.84 22.31 20.00
N GLY A 154 26.03 21.00 20.15
CA GLY A 154 25.13 20.13 20.89
C GLY A 154 24.02 19.44 20.10
N TRP A 155 23.85 19.70 18.79
CA TRP A 155 22.87 18.92 18.02
C TRP A 155 23.47 17.54 17.70
N GLN A 156 22.86 16.52 18.29
CA GLN A 156 23.15 15.13 18.05
C GLN A 156 21.85 14.34 18.08
N GLN A 157 21.74 13.35 17.21
CA GLN A 157 20.59 12.47 17.19
C GLN A 157 21.04 11.02 16.99
N SER A 158 20.39 10.14 17.76
CA SER A 158 20.52 8.70 17.65
C SER A 158 19.31 8.14 16.92
N LEU A 159 19.52 7.25 15.96
CA LEU A 159 18.47 6.55 15.24
C LEU A 159 18.69 5.04 15.28
N ALA A 160 17.65 4.30 15.62
CA ALA A 160 17.64 2.84 15.63
C ALA A 160 17.30 2.31 14.23
N PRO A 161 17.95 1.22 13.75
CA PRO A 161 17.63 0.63 12.47
C PRO A 161 16.26 -0.04 12.54
N GLU A 162 15.52 0.07 11.44
CA GLU A 162 14.23 -0.58 11.26
C GLU A 162 14.26 -1.48 10.03
N VAL A 163 13.53 -2.59 10.11
CA VAL A 163 13.45 -3.57 9.01
C VAL A 163 12.79 -2.94 7.78
N SER A 164 11.84 -2.03 8.00
CA SER A 164 11.26 -1.19 6.96
C SER A 164 10.53 -0.01 7.59
N TYR A 165 10.42 1.10 6.85
CA TYR A 165 9.62 2.24 7.27
C TYR A 165 8.11 2.10 6.96
N CYS A 166 7.70 1.11 6.15
CA CYS A 166 6.31 0.68 5.93
C CYS A 166 6.45 -0.54 4.99
N SER A 167 6.39 -1.79 5.48
CA SER A 167 6.35 -3.01 4.61
C SER A 167 4.95 -3.58 4.53
N ALA A 168 4.18 -3.35 5.59
CA ALA A 168 2.74 -3.55 5.65
C ALA A 168 2.08 -2.34 6.31
N PRO A 169 0.81 -2.05 6.02
CA PRO A 169 0.02 -1.00 6.71
C PRO A 169 0.15 -0.99 8.24
N LYS A 170 0.28 -2.17 8.85
CA LYS A 170 0.41 -2.32 10.31
C LYS A 170 1.69 -1.70 10.86
N ASP A 171 2.77 -1.68 10.08
CA ASP A 171 4.04 -1.08 10.50
C ASP A 171 3.90 0.43 10.70
N CYS A 172 2.96 1.03 9.99
CA CYS A 172 2.74 2.45 9.88
C CYS A 172 1.91 2.95 11.09
N ASP A 173 1.05 2.09 11.65
CA ASP A 173 0.44 2.27 12.99
C ASP A 173 1.48 2.18 14.12
N ALA A 174 2.40 1.20 14.04
CA ALA A 174 3.38 0.96 15.09
C ALA A 174 4.38 2.13 15.27
N GLN A 175 4.55 2.95 14.23
CA GLN A 175 5.44 4.11 14.23
C GLN A 175 4.86 5.33 14.97
N GLY A 176 3.61 5.28 15.43
CA GLY A 176 3.00 6.42 16.13
C GLY A 176 2.89 7.66 15.25
N LEU A 177 2.85 7.49 13.92
CA LEU A 177 2.71 8.61 12.99
C LEU A 177 1.39 9.32 13.25
N ILE A 178 1.44 10.66 13.28
CA ILE A 178 0.24 11.47 13.47
C ILE A 178 -0.60 11.34 12.20
N HIS A 179 -1.80 10.80 12.35
CA HIS A 179 -2.80 10.78 11.29
C HIS A 179 -3.98 11.70 11.64
N VAL A 180 -4.77 12.04 10.62
CA VAL A 180 -6.04 12.74 10.82
C VAL A 180 -6.96 11.91 11.72
N MET A 181 -7.67 12.59 12.64
CA MET A 181 -8.63 11.97 13.56
C MET A 181 -9.93 11.57 12.84
N CYS A 182 -9.84 10.58 11.97
CA CYS A 182 -10.96 9.99 11.25
C CYS A 182 -10.82 8.46 11.26
N VAL A 183 -11.92 7.73 11.09
CA VAL A 183 -11.85 6.28 10.85
C VAL A 183 -11.23 6.08 9.47
N GLY A 184 -10.12 5.34 9.40
CA GLY A 184 -9.31 5.21 8.21
C GLY A 184 -8.41 3.98 8.26
N GLN A 185 -7.46 3.94 7.33
CA GLN A 185 -6.41 2.92 7.32
C GLN A 185 -5.09 3.52 6.86
N TRP A 186 -4.01 2.96 7.39
CA TRP A 186 -2.70 3.14 6.80
C TRP A 186 -2.61 2.39 5.47
N THR A 187 -1.84 2.97 4.57
CA THR A 187 -1.40 2.34 3.33
C THR A 187 0.11 2.48 3.24
N CYS A 188 0.75 1.47 2.68
CA CYS A 188 2.14 1.53 2.32
C CYS A 188 2.26 1.85 0.83
N GLY A 189 2.88 2.98 0.50
CA GLY A 189 3.22 3.33 -0.88
C GLY A 189 4.39 2.51 -1.42
N ALA A 190 4.57 2.50 -2.75
CA ALA A 190 5.66 1.78 -3.43
C ALA A 190 7.07 2.21 -2.97
N GLU A 191 7.19 3.38 -2.35
CA GLU A 191 8.44 3.89 -1.80
C GLU A 191 8.62 3.59 -0.30
N ASN A 192 7.85 2.64 0.26
CA ASN A 192 7.80 2.33 1.68
C ASN A 192 7.38 3.54 2.54
N THR A 193 6.50 4.37 1.99
CA THR A 193 5.98 5.55 2.67
C THR A 193 4.61 5.26 3.27
N CYS A 194 4.44 5.55 4.55
CA CYS A 194 3.14 5.54 5.20
C CYS A 194 2.25 6.66 4.66
N ALA A 195 0.99 6.34 4.36
CA ALA A 195 -0.05 7.33 4.11
C ALA A 195 -1.34 6.89 4.81
N TYR A 196 -1.99 7.81 5.52
CA TYR A 196 -3.29 7.56 6.14
C TYR A 196 -4.40 8.10 5.25
N SER A 197 -5.37 7.27 4.92
CA SER A 197 -6.57 7.70 4.22
C SER A 197 -7.77 7.64 5.17
N CYS A 198 -8.51 8.74 5.27
CA CYS A 198 -9.82 8.74 5.91
C CYS A 198 -10.81 7.92 5.06
N GLY A 199 -11.66 7.16 5.73
CA GLY A 199 -12.66 6.29 5.12
C GLY A 199 -12.48 4.86 5.58
N VAL A 200 -13.59 4.18 5.87
CA VAL A 200 -13.54 2.74 6.16
C VAL A 200 -12.95 2.06 4.91
N PRO A 201 -11.89 1.24 5.03
CA PRO A 201 -11.42 0.44 3.91
C PRO A 201 -12.62 -0.19 3.23
N THR A 202 -12.85 0.12 1.96
CA THR A 202 -13.76 -0.68 1.16
C THR A 202 -13.08 -2.03 1.01
N GLN A 203 -13.44 -2.97 1.87
CA GLN A 203 -12.97 -4.34 1.75
C GLN A 203 -13.44 -4.85 0.39
N GLU A 204 -12.51 -4.93 -0.56
CA GLU A 204 -12.80 -5.47 -1.87
C GLU A 204 -13.19 -6.94 -1.70
N ILE A 205 -14.46 -7.24 -1.98
CA ILE A 205 -15.02 -8.59 -1.85
C ILE A 205 -14.47 -9.48 -2.96
N TRP A 206 -14.29 -8.91 -4.15
CA TRP A 206 -13.82 -9.57 -5.36
C TRP A 206 -12.53 -8.93 -5.87
N PRO A 207 -11.37 -9.19 -5.24
CA PRO A 207 -10.12 -8.59 -5.65
C PRO A 207 -9.67 -9.11 -7.01
N ALA A 208 -9.02 -8.25 -7.80
CA ALA A 208 -8.53 -8.60 -9.15
C ALA A 208 -7.57 -9.80 -9.19
N ASN A 209 -6.92 -10.14 -8.07
CA ASN A 209 -6.05 -11.30 -7.92
C ASN A 209 -6.74 -12.54 -7.30
N ALA A 210 -8.08 -12.55 -7.23
CA ALA A 210 -8.82 -13.73 -6.81
C ALA A 210 -8.53 -14.92 -7.73
N THR A 211 -8.32 -16.09 -7.14
CA THR A 211 -8.00 -17.33 -7.86
C THR A 211 -9.19 -18.28 -7.91
N LYS A 212 -10.14 -18.16 -6.97
CA LYS A 212 -11.32 -19.02 -6.89
C LYS A 212 -12.52 -18.29 -6.31
N LEU A 213 -13.70 -18.60 -6.84
CA LEU A 213 -14.99 -18.19 -6.31
C LEU A 213 -15.88 -19.41 -6.11
N VAL A 214 -16.42 -19.59 -4.91
CA VAL A 214 -17.42 -20.63 -4.62
C VAL A 214 -18.70 -19.97 -4.12
N ALA A 215 -19.79 -20.12 -4.88
CA ALA A 215 -21.13 -19.71 -4.47
C ALA A 215 -21.91 -20.95 -4.04
N ASN A 216 -22.32 -21.01 -2.78
CA ASN A 216 -23.02 -22.16 -2.20
C ASN A 216 -24.38 -21.75 -1.61
N ASN A 217 -25.44 -22.36 -2.13
CA ASN A 217 -26.80 -22.29 -1.63
C ASN A 217 -27.15 -23.68 -1.07
N ALA A 218 -27.32 -23.77 0.24
CA ALA A 218 -27.64 -25.03 0.91
C ALA A 218 -29.04 -25.58 0.55
N GLY A 219 -29.88 -24.79 -0.13
CA GLY A 219 -31.29 -25.06 -0.37
C GLY A 219 -32.16 -24.70 0.84
N GLY A 220 -33.42 -25.13 0.81
CA GLY A 220 -34.37 -24.93 1.91
C GLY A 220 -35.17 -23.63 1.80
N GLY A 221 -35.17 -22.83 2.86
CA GLY A 221 -36.10 -21.71 3.05
C GLY A 221 -37.51 -22.18 3.41
N PHE A 222 -38.52 -21.36 3.13
CA PHE A 222 -39.92 -21.71 3.39
C PHE A 222 -40.51 -22.61 2.28
N THR A 223 -39.82 -23.71 1.96
CA THR A 223 -40.25 -24.68 0.95
C THR A 223 -40.79 -25.96 1.60
N PRO A 224 -41.84 -26.60 1.02
CA PRO A 224 -42.30 -27.90 1.47
C PRO A 224 -41.17 -28.95 1.48
N PRO A 225 -41.27 -30.00 2.32
CA PRO A 225 -40.33 -31.11 2.30
C PRO A 225 -40.19 -31.72 0.90
N PRO A 226 -38.99 -32.12 0.46
CA PRO A 226 -38.79 -32.81 -0.80
C PRO A 226 -39.63 -34.08 -0.94
N PRO A 227 -40.05 -34.46 -2.17
CA PRO A 227 -40.71 -35.73 -2.41
C PRO A 227 -39.87 -36.92 -1.91
N PRO A 228 -40.48 -38.01 -1.40
CA PRO A 228 -39.74 -39.19 -0.96
C PRO A 228 -38.77 -39.72 -2.02
N GLY A 229 -37.55 -40.07 -1.61
CA GLY A 229 -36.49 -40.52 -2.52
C GLY A 229 -35.58 -39.42 -3.09
N SER A 230 -35.87 -38.15 -2.79
CA SER A 230 -35.02 -37.00 -3.14
C SER A 230 -33.63 -37.09 -2.49
N ASN A 231 -32.57 -36.73 -3.23
CA ASN A 231 -31.18 -36.74 -2.72
C ASN A 231 -30.60 -35.35 -2.45
N CYS A 232 -31.38 -34.30 -2.66
CA CYS A 232 -31.01 -32.90 -2.42
C CYS A 232 -32.22 -32.08 -1.99
N ALA A 233 -31.97 -30.91 -1.37
CA ALA A 233 -33.02 -29.97 -0.98
C ALA A 233 -33.41 -29.04 -2.15
N ILE A 234 -34.66 -28.59 -2.17
CA ILE A 234 -35.14 -27.62 -3.17
C ILE A 234 -34.25 -26.38 -3.16
N GLY A 235 -33.85 -25.94 -4.36
CA GLY A 235 -33.00 -24.77 -4.54
C GLY A 235 -31.53 -24.96 -4.17
N ARG A 236 -31.10 -26.14 -3.70
CA ARG A 236 -29.67 -26.42 -3.43
C ARG A 236 -28.88 -26.24 -4.73
N ALA A 237 -27.86 -25.39 -4.68
CA ALA A 237 -26.96 -25.14 -5.80
C ALA A 237 -25.56 -24.80 -5.27
N LYS A 238 -24.53 -25.28 -5.95
CA LYS A 238 -23.13 -24.94 -5.67
C LYS A 238 -22.42 -24.67 -6.99
N TYR A 239 -21.74 -23.54 -7.09
CA TYR A 239 -20.93 -23.14 -8.23
C TYR A 239 -19.50 -22.90 -7.76
N SER A 240 -18.53 -23.40 -8.50
CA SER A 240 -17.10 -23.21 -8.25
C SER A 240 -16.43 -22.75 -9.53
N LEU A 241 -16.00 -21.49 -9.56
CA LEU A 241 -15.24 -20.90 -10.66
C LEU A 241 -13.75 -20.88 -10.30
N ASP A 242 -12.94 -21.55 -11.12
CA ASP A 242 -11.50 -21.35 -11.15
C ASP A 242 -11.18 -20.16 -12.08
N VAL A 243 -10.60 -19.10 -11.52
CA VAL A 243 -10.38 -17.84 -12.25
C VAL A 243 -9.23 -17.96 -13.24
N ALA A 244 -8.27 -18.85 -13.00
CA ALA A 244 -7.12 -19.03 -13.87
C ALA A 244 -7.50 -19.80 -15.15
N THR A 245 -8.34 -20.83 -15.02
CA THR A 245 -8.78 -21.66 -16.16
C THR A 245 -10.12 -21.21 -16.76
N ASN A 246 -10.84 -20.31 -16.08
CA ASN A 246 -12.23 -19.97 -16.37
C ASN A 246 -13.17 -21.19 -16.33
N GLU A 247 -12.78 -22.28 -15.66
CA GLU A 247 -13.63 -23.46 -15.52
C GLU A 247 -14.66 -23.23 -14.41
N LEU A 248 -15.94 -23.27 -14.78
CA LEU A 248 -17.07 -23.30 -13.88
C LEU A 248 -17.52 -24.74 -13.70
N ALA A 249 -17.45 -25.25 -12.47
CA ALA A 249 -18.10 -26.48 -12.05
C ALA A 249 -19.36 -26.18 -11.24
N TRP A 250 -20.43 -26.94 -11.45
CA TRP A 250 -21.67 -26.76 -10.70
C TRP A 250 -22.30 -28.07 -10.23
N GLU A 251 -23.05 -27.96 -9.14
CA GLU A 251 -23.98 -28.95 -8.62
C GLU A 251 -25.34 -28.26 -8.39
N GLU A 252 -26.41 -28.72 -9.02
CA GLU A 252 -27.75 -28.13 -8.88
C GLU A 252 -28.80 -29.21 -8.60
N CYS A 253 -29.72 -28.93 -7.68
CA CYS A 253 -30.84 -29.82 -7.41
C CYS A 253 -31.94 -29.64 -8.46
N SER A 254 -32.15 -30.64 -9.31
CA SER A 254 -33.16 -30.61 -10.37
C SER A 254 -34.56 -30.79 -9.81
N PHE A 255 -35.39 -29.73 -9.91
CA PHE A 255 -36.82 -29.77 -9.60
C PHE A 255 -37.63 -29.84 -10.90
N ILE A 256 -38.47 -30.87 -11.01
CA ILE A 256 -39.40 -31.05 -12.15
C ILE A 256 -40.82 -30.74 -11.68
N ASP A 257 -41.28 -31.46 -10.66
CA ASP A 257 -42.58 -31.26 -10.01
C ASP A 257 -42.55 -31.78 -8.56
N TRP A 258 -43.67 -31.65 -7.84
CA TRP A 258 -43.84 -32.08 -6.45
C TRP A 258 -44.04 -33.59 -6.25
N ASN A 259 -44.07 -34.39 -7.32
CA ASN A 259 -44.24 -35.84 -7.25
C ASN A 259 -42.96 -36.59 -7.67
N THR A 260 -42.00 -35.88 -8.28
CA THR A 260 -40.75 -36.45 -8.79
C THR A 260 -39.63 -36.25 -7.78
N PRO A 261 -38.91 -37.31 -7.36
CA PRO A 261 -37.75 -37.18 -6.50
C PRO A 261 -36.69 -36.24 -7.07
N LEU A 262 -36.22 -35.30 -6.25
CA LEU A 262 -35.16 -34.38 -6.62
C LEU A 262 -33.83 -35.12 -6.79
N THR A 263 -33.12 -34.78 -7.87
CA THR A 263 -31.81 -35.36 -8.16
C THR A 263 -30.76 -34.27 -8.35
N LEU A 264 -29.60 -34.46 -7.74
CA LEU A 264 -28.44 -33.62 -7.98
C LEU A 264 -27.91 -33.81 -9.40
N LYS A 265 -27.80 -32.72 -10.14
CA LYS A 265 -27.15 -32.64 -11.45
C LYS A 265 -25.82 -31.96 -11.28
N THR A 266 -24.80 -32.47 -11.95
CA THR A 266 -23.46 -31.88 -11.96
C THR A 266 -23.03 -31.57 -13.38
N GLY A 267 -22.17 -30.57 -13.53
CA GLY A 267 -21.60 -30.21 -14.83
C GLY A 267 -20.35 -29.36 -14.68
N THR A 268 -19.63 -29.22 -15.79
CA THR A 268 -18.50 -28.32 -15.92
C THR A 268 -18.54 -27.63 -17.28
N LYS A 269 -18.05 -26.38 -17.33
CA LYS A 269 -17.98 -25.56 -18.55
C LYS A 269 -16.85 -24.57 -18.42
N VAL A 270 -16.03 -24.42 -19.46
CA VAL A 270 -15.09 -23.32 -19.55
C VAL A 270 -15.85 -22.08 -20.03
N LEU A 271 -15.89 -21.04 -19.22
CA LEU A 271 -16.58 -19.80 -19.54
C LEU A 271 -15.82 -19.02 -20.62
N SER A 272 -16.57 -18.49 -21.58
CA SER A 272 -16.06 -17.47 -22.48
C SER A 272 -15.73 -16.18 -21.73
N ALA A 273 -14.90 -15.31 -22.32
CA ALA A 273 -14.58 -14.01 -21.73
C ALA A 273 -15.84 -13.17 -21.43
N ALA A 274 -16.86 -13.24 -22.31
CA ALA A 274 -18.12 -12.53 -22.12
C ALA A 274 -18.94 -13.09 -20.95
N GLU A 275 -18.97 -14.41 -20.76
CA GLU A 275 -19.63 -15.04 -19.61
C GLU A 275 -18.89 -14.73 -18.31
N LYS A 276 -17.55 -14.79 -18.31
CA LYS A 276 -16.74 -14.40 -17.16
C LYS A 276 -16.98 -12.94 -16.76
N ALA A 277 -17.05 -12.04 -17.74
CA ALA A 277 -17.33 -10.62 -17.47
C ALA A 277 -18.69 -10.40 -16.80
N LYS A 278 -19.71 -11.23 -17.08
CA LYS A 278 -20.99 -11.19 -16.35
C LYS A 278 -20.82 -11.59 -14.89
N VAL A 279 -20.01 -12.61 -14.61
CA VAL A 279 -19.70 -13.04 -13.22
C VAL A 279 -18.94 -11.94 -12.49
N ASP A 280 -17.93 -11.34 -13.13
CA ASP A 280 -17.16 -10.23 -12.56
C ASP A 280 -18.05 -9.02 -12.26
N ALA A 281 -18.97 -8.67 -13.16
CA ALA A 281 -19.95 -7.59 -12.94
C ALA A 281 -20.89 -7.91 -11.77
N ALA A 282 -21.44 -9.13 -11.71
CA ALA A 282 -22.31 -9.53 -10.60
C ALA A 282 -21.59 -9.51 -9.24
N MET A 283 -20.32 -9.93 -9.20
CA MET A 283 -19.48 -9.82 -8.01
C MET A 283 -19.14 -8.37 -7.63
N GLY A 284 -19.00 -7.48 -8.61
CA GLY A 284 -18.79 -6.04 -8.39
C GLY A 284 -19.96 -5.33 -7.72
N GLU A 285 -21.18 -5.86 -7.86
CA GLU A 285 -22.39 -5.36 -7.19
C GLU A 285 -22.56 -5.87 -5.76
N VAL A 286 -21.76 -6.87 -5.34
CA VAL A 286 -21.79 -7.38 -3.96
C VAL A 286 -21.13 -6.37 -3.03
N SER A 287 -21.81 -6.01 -1.95
CA SER A 287 -21.32 -5.02 -0.96
C SER A 287 -21.44 -5.52 0.47
N ILE A 288 -20.58 -5.04 1.38
CA ILE A 288 -20.69 -5.36 2.81
C ILE A 288 -21.97 -4.73 3.38
N ALA A 289 -22.81 -5.57 3.97
CA ALA A 289 -24.07 -5.14 4.55
C ALA A 289 -23.84 -4.15 5.71
N GLN A 290 -24.59 -3.06 5.70
CA GLN A 290 -24.55 -2.03 6.75
C GLN A 290 -25.72 -2.15 7.74
N HIS A 291 -26.59 -3.12 7.54
CA HIS A 291 -27.81 -3.32 8.32
C HIS A 291 -27.85 -4.71 8.94
N GLN A 292 -28.65 -4.85 9.99
CA GLN A 292 -28.97 -6.14 10.60
C GLN A 292 -30.41 -6.50 10.27
N VAL A 293 -30.59 -7.56 9.50
CA VAL A 293 -31.88 -8.13 9.10
C VAL A 293 -31.92 -9.60 9.54
N CYS A 294 -33.11 -10.03 9.97
CA CYS A 294 -33.40 -11.39 10.38
C CYS A 294 -34.52 -11.96 9.51
N GLY A 295 -34.16 -12.48 8.35
CA GLY A 295 -35.09 -13.21 7.51
C GLY A 295 -35.05 -14.72 7.77
N ALA A 296 -36.15 -15.44 7.50
CA ALA A 296 -36.25 -16.89 7.72
C ALA A 296 -36.66 -17.68 6.47
N ASP A 297 -37.21 -17.01 5.46
CA ASP A 297 -37.86 -17.63 4.30
C ASP A 297 -36.95 -17.85 3.09
N LYS A 298 -35.78 -17.22 3.06
CA LYS A 298 -34.76 -17.42 2.03
C LYS A 298 -33.96 -18.71 2.26
N PRO A 299 -33.30 -19.28 1.24
CA PRO A 299 -32.26 -20.30 1.40
C PRO A 299 -30.94 -19.74 1.94
N PHE A 300 -30.17 -20.55 2.68
CA PHE A 300 -28.89 -20.12 3.23
C PHE A 300 -27.81 -20.05 2.14
N MET A 301 -27.37 -18.82 1.83
CA MET A 301 -26.43 -18.52 0.75
C MET A 301 -25.09 -17.98 1.29
N THR A 302 -23.99 -18.45 0.71
CA THR A 302 -22.63 -18.02 1.04
C THR A 302 -21.76 -17.89 -0.19
N LEU A 303 -20.83 -16.93 -0.17
CA LEU A 303 -19.72 -16.81 -1.11
C LEU A 303 -18.40 -17.11 -0.40
N GLU A 304 -17.51 -17.85 -1.04
CA GLU A 304 -16.11 -17.98 -0.61
C GLU A 304 -15.21 -17.49 -1.74
N VAL A 305 -14.36 -16.52 -1.43
CA VAL A 305 -13.41 -15.91 -2.36
C VAL A 305 -12.00 -16.24 -1.89
N THR A 306 -11.22 -16.91 -2.74
CA THR A 306 -9.81 -17.23 -2.49
C THR A 306 -8.92 -16.28 -3.27
N SER A 307 -7.91 -15.73 -2.59
CA SER A 307 -6.86 -14.88 -3.15
C SER A 307 -5.50 -15.28 -2.55
N PRO A 308 -4.36 -14.71 -2.99
CA PRO A 308 -3.08 -14.90 -2.32
C PRO A 308 -3.08 -14.51 -0.83
N ALA A 309 -3.98 -13.63 -0.40
CA ALA A 309 -4.15 -13.24 1.01
C ALA A 309 -4.94 -14.27 1.84
N GLY A 310 -5.48 -15.31 1.21
CA GLY A 310 -6.28 -16.36 1.85
C GLY A 310 -7.72 -16.44 1.31
N THR A 311 -8.53 -17.28 1.97
CA THR A 311 -9.95 -17.46 1.65
C THR A 311 -10.82 -16.67 2.62
N LYS A 312 -11.74 -15.87 2.09
CA LYS A 312 -12.76 -15.15 2.85
C LYS A 312 -14.14 -15.68 2.54
N LYS A 313 -14.94 -15.89 3.58
CA LYS A 313 -16.33 -16.32 3.47
C LYS A 313 -17.26 -15.15 3.80
N TYR A 314 -18.27 -14.98 2.96
CA TYR A 314 -19.31 -13.98 3.08
C TYR A 314 -20.66 -14.68 3.14
N THR A 315 -21.52 -14.23 4.06
CA THR A 315 -22.88 -14.76 4.21
C THR A 315 -23.87 -13.71 3.76
N ASP A 316 -24.99 -14.14 3.19
CA ASP A 316 -26.09 -13.24 2.84
C ASP A 316 -26.55 -12.37 4.03
N SER A 317 -26.74 -11.07 3.79
CA SER A 317 -27.21 -10.10 4.78
C SER A 317 -28.58 -10.42 5.36
N PHE A 318 -29.38 -11.20 4.64
CA PHE A 318 -30.64 -11.74 5.12
C PHE A 318 -30.53 -12.52 6.45
N TYR A 319 -29.34 -13.08 6.74
CA TYR A 319 -29.04 -13.83 7.97
C TYR A 319 -28.12 -13.07 8.94
N SER A 320 -28.01 -11.75 8.81
CA SER A 320 -27.04 -10.95 9.56
C SER A 320 -27.20 -10.97 11.08
N CYS A 321 -28.35 -11.41 11.60
CA CYS A 321 -28.54 -11.59 13.04
C CYS A 321 -28.19 -12.98 13.59
N MET A 322 -27.81 -13.95 12.75
CA MET A 322 -27.47 -15.32 13.18
C MET A 322 -26.04 -15.46 13.74
N GLY A 323 -25.25 -14.39 13.79
CA GLY A 323 -23.91 -14.43 14.38
C GLY A 323 -22.98 -13.32 13.89
N ALA A 324 -21.69 -13.51 14.10
CA ALA A 324 -20.67 -12.59 13.60
C ALA A 324 -20.46 -12.77 12.08
N GLY A 325 -20.51 -11.66 11.34
CA GLY A 325 -20.25 -11.60 9.89
C GLY A 325 -18.76 -11.49 9.55
N PRO A 326 -18.42 -11.52 8.25
CA PRO A 326 -18.96 -10.51 7.33
C PRO A 326 -20.21 -10.96 6.57
N PHE A 327 -21.19 -10.05 6.48
CA PHE A 327 -22.42 -10.22 5.72
C PHE A 327 -22.43 -9.33 4.48
N VAL A 328 -23.11 -9.77 3.41
CA VAL A 328 -23.11 -9.09 2.11
C VAL A 328 -24.50 -8.97 1.49
N ASP A 329 -24.73 -7.85 0.81
CA ASP A 329 -25.90 -7.60 -0.02
C ASP A 329 -25.67 -8.08 -1.47
N ASN A 330 -26.75 -8.22 -2.24
CA ASN A 330 -26.75 -8.57 -3.68
C ASN A 330 -26.14 -9.94 -4.04
N ILE A 331 -25.98 -10.84 -3.08
CA ILE A 331 -25.48 -12.20 -3.33
C ILE A 331 -26.35 -12.99 -4.31
N ASP A 332 -27.67 -12.74 -4.37
CA ASP A 332 -28.58 -13.40 -5.33
C ASP A 332 -28.20 -13.14 -6.78
N GLY A 333 -27.67 -11.95 -7.08
CA GLY A 333 -27.21 -11.57 -8.41
C GLY A 333 -26.15 -12.56 -8.91
N VAL A 334 -25.20 -12.92 -8.04
CA VAL A 334 -24.14 -13.89 -8.34
C VAL A 334 -24.72 -15.28 -8.67
N PHE A 335 -25.68 -15.76 -7.88
CA PHE A 335 -26.33 -17.06 -8.14
C PHE A 335 -27.16 -17.06 -9.43
N SER A 336 -27.88 -15.97 -9.70
CA SER A 336 -28.64 -15.79 -10.94
C SER A 336 -27.73 -15.80 -12.16
N THR A 337 -26.61 -15.07 -12.08
CA THR A 337 -25.59 -15.04 -13.13
C THR A 337 -24.97 -16.42 -13.34
N PHE A 338 -24.57 -17.13 -12.29
CA PHE A 338 -23.99 -18.47 -12.43
C PHE A 338 -24.95 -19.44 -13.11
N ARG A 339 -26.22 -19.47 -12.70
CA ARG A 339 -27.25 -20.28 -13.37
C ARG A 339 -27.37 -19.94 -14.86
N SER A 340 -27.31 -18.65 -15.21
CA SER A 340 -27.44 -18.19 -16.60
C SER A 340 -26.25 -18.50 -17.50
N VAL A 341 -25.06 -18.75 -16.94
CA VAL A 341 -23.85 -19.08 -17.72
C VAL A 341 -23.52 -20.57 -17.68
N ALA A 342 -24.03 -21.31 -16.70
CA ALA A 342 -23.88 -22.76 -16.61
C ALA A 342 -24.67 -23.50 -17.72
N HIS A 343 -25.86 -23.01 -18.05
CA HIS A 343 -26.78 -23.57 -19.05
C HIS A 343 -26.89 -22.66 -20.29
#